data_AF-A0A0F2RDX3-F1
#
_entry.id   AF-A0A0F2RDX3-F1
#
_cell.length_a   1.000
_cell.length_b   1.000
_cell.length_c   1.000
_cell.angle_alpha   90.00
_cell.angle_beta   90.00
_cell.angle_gamma   90.00
#
_symmetry.space_group_name_H-M   'P 1'
#
loop_
_entity.id
_entity.type
_entity.pdbx_description
1 polymer ?
#
loop_
_entity_poly.entity_id
_entity_poly.type
_entity_poly.pdbx_seq_one_letter_code
_entity_poly.pdbx_strand_id
1 'polypeptide(L)'
;AAMVARPGLPPAKRAEAAAIAAEAGLIDVAAWRQVLDSLFEDPDFTPETPIEIAIATARNAAMPPDGRADALAAALKAAAVNPARFAAVASVLSPELTNLSLTKDTASHAGLLARAAIAANDMEGAMLWTLVPSLDEAPETRPFDLTMIHALAVLAGTGDANEIGARLVSDAATNKDDRKAAARLFTLWTMAGTPPPPTARALMATDSEAPGKTVKPGHILAILAAADAGAAGEVILGSVALTHGDPSKLDAADLALIGMALQKIGAGDAAAALALEATGYWRAGK
;
A
#
# COMPACT_ATOMS: atom_id res chain seq x y z
N ALA A 1 -3.29 -9.10 -20.90
CA ALA A 1 -2.05 -9.87 -21.21
C ALA A 1 -1.77 -9.96 -22.72
N ALA A 2 -2.54 -10.70 -23.53
CA ALA A 2 -2.21 -10.95 -24.95
C ALA A 2 -2.01 -9.69 -25.83
N MET A 3 -2.74 -8.61 -25.55
CA MET A 3 -2.59 -7.34 -26.27
C MET A 3 -1.24 -6.65 -26.03
N VAL A 4 -0.63 -6.86 -24.86
CA VAL A 4 0.64 -6.22 -24.44
C VAL A 4 1.80 -6.65 -25.35
N ALA A 5 1.82 -7.94 -25.72
CA ALA A 5 2.86 -8.53 -26.54
C ALA A 5 2.58 -8.46 -28.05
N ARG A 6 1.46 -7.85 -28.49
CA ARG A 6 1.03 -7.89 -29.89
C ARG A 6 1.76 -6.81 -30.73
N PRO A 7 2.68 -7.18 -31.64
CA PRO A 7 3.56 -6.19 -32.30
C PRO A 7 2.82 -5.19 -33.21
N GLY A 8 1.65 -5.55 -33.73
CA GLY A 8 0.84 -4.70 -34.60
C GLY A 8 -0.13 -3.75 -33.86
N LEU A 9 -0.15 -3.73 -32.52
CA LEU A 9 -0.95 -2.77 -31.77
C LEU A 9 -0.14 -1.49 -31.51
N PRO A 10 -0.77 -0.30 -31.64
CA PRO A 10 -0.12 0.96 -31.28
C PRO A 10 0.45 0.91 -29.86
N PRO A 11 1.68 1.41 -29.62
CA PRO A 11 2.32 1.42 -28.31
C PRO A 11 1.40 1.95 -27.18
N ALA A 12 0.67 3.04 -27.42
CA ALA A 12 -0.27 3.61 -26.44
C ALA A 12 -1.37 2.62 -26.02
N LYS A 13 -1.90 1.85 -26.98
CA LYS A 13 -2.91 0.81 -26.69
C LYS A 13 -2.31 -0.39 -25.96
N ARG A 14 -1.04 -0.70 -26.20
CA ARG A 14 -0.31 -1.71 -25.43
C ARG A 14 -0.06 -1.23 -24.00
N ALA A 15 0.25 0.04 -23.78
CA ALA A 15 0.45 0.63 -22.46
C ALA A 15 -0.84 0.65 -21.65
N GLU A 16 -1.97 1.05 -22.25
CA GLU A 16 -3.30 0.98 -21.63
C GLU A 16 -3.65 -0.47 -21.22
N ALA A 17 -3.46 -1.43 -22.12
CA ALA A 17 -3.70 -2.84 -21.84
C ALA A 17 -2.74 -3.41 -20.78
N ALA A 18 -1.50 -2.91 -20.73
CA ALA A 18 -0.50 -3.31 -19.74
C ALA A 18 -0.87 -2.80 -18.35
N ALA A 19 -1.33 -1.55 -18.24
CA ALA A 19 -1.79 -0.97 -16.97
C ALA A 19 -2.92 -1.81 -16.35
N ILE A 20 -3.97 -2.12 -17.15
CA ILE A 20 -5.10 -2.94 -16.70
C ILE A 20 -4.64 -4.36 -16.33
N ALA A 21 -3.74 -4.95 -17.13
CA ALA A 21 -3.27 -6.30 -16.88
C ALA A 21 -2.36 -6.38 -15.64
N ALA A 22 -1.53 -5.38 -15.39
CA ALA A 22 -0.66 -5.30 -14.22
C ALA A 22 -1.47 -5.07 -12.94
N GLU A 23 -2.47 -4.17 -12.98
CA GLU A 23 -3.42 -3.97 -11.88
C GLU A 23 -4.16 -5.27 -11.51
N ALA A 24 -4.51 -6.08 -12.52
CA ALA A 24 -5.14 -7.38 -12.31
C ALA A 24 -4.16 -8.53 -11.98
N GLY A 25 -2.85 -8.26 -11.87
CA GLY A 25 -1.82 -9.28 -11.63
C GLY A 25 -1.64 -10.29 -12.77
N LEU A 26 -2.12 -9.98 -13.98
CA LEU A 26 -2.04 -10.85 -15.16
C LEU A 26 -0.71 -10.74 -15.91
N ILE A 27 0.08 -9.71 -15.62
CA ILE A 27 1.45 -9.53 -16.10
C ILE A 27 2.30 -8.96 -14.97
N ASP A 28 3.61 -9.16 -15.07
CA ASP A 28 4.57 -8.45 -14.21
C ASP A 28 4.54 -6.94 -14.52
N VAL A 29 4.69 -6.13 -13.47
CA VAL A 29 4.87 -4.68 -13.57
C VAL A 29 6.10 -4.32 -14.42
N ALA A 30 7.15 -5.14 -14.40
CA ALA A 30 8.31 -4.96 -15.26
C ALA A 30 7.95 -4.99 -16.76
N ALA A 31 6.98 -5.83 -17.16
CA ALA A 31 6.49 -5.87 -18.53
C ALA A 31 5.70 -4.61 -18.90
N TRP A 32 4.91 -4.05 -17.97
CA TRP A 32 4.27 -2.75 -18.17
C TRP A 32 5.31 -1.64 -18.31
N ARG A 33 6.32 -1.64 -17.46
CA ARG A 33 7.42 -0.66 -17.52
C ARG A 33 8.14 -0.69 -18.88
N GLN A 34 8.46 -1.87 -19.41
CA GLN A 34 9.08 -1.99 -20.73
C GLN A 34 8.24 -1.38 -21.85
N VAL A 35 6.91 -1.53 -21.78
CA VAL A 35 6.01 -0.92 -22.77
C VAL A 35 6.03 0.61 -22.65
N LEU A 36 6.04 1.15 -21.43
CA LEU A 36 6.18 2.59 -21.21
C LEU A 36 7.53 3.11 -21.71
N ASP A 37 8.62 2.40 -21.44
CA ASP A 37 9.94 2.79 -21.93
C ASP A 37 9.99 2.83 -23.46
N SER A 38 9.34 1.89 -24.15
CA SER A 38 9.23 1.92 -25.61
C SER A 38 8.41 3.10 -26.16
N LEU A 39 7.52 3.70 -25.36
CA LEU A 39 6.85 4.95 -25.75
C LEU A 39 7.84 6.12 -25.71
N PHE A 40 8.71 6.17 -24.71
CA PHE A 40 9.70 7.24 -24.57
C PHE A 40 10.87 7.17 -25.56
N GLU A 41 11.03 6.05 -26.27
CA GLU A 41 11.96 5.93 -27.39
C GLU A 41 11.46 6.63 -28.66
N ASP A 42 10.15 6.88 -28.77
CA ASP A 42 9.55 7.59 -29.90
C ASP A 42 9.73 9.12 -29.69
N PRO A 43 10.47 9.82 -30.58
CA PRO A 43 10.74 11.25 -30.42
C PRO A 43 9.49 12.13 -30.53
N ASP A 44 8.42 11.63 -31.15
CA ASP A 44 7.15 12.35 -31.30
C ASP A 44 6.16 12.03 -30.16
N PHE A 45 6.54 11.16 -29.23
CA PHE A 45 5.68 10.81 -28.09
C PHE A 45 5.51 11.99 -27.14
N THR A 46 4.25 12.29 -26.82
CA THR A 46 3.87 13.31 -25.84
C THR A 46 3.21 12.62 -24.64
N PRO A 47 3.77 12.74 -23.42
CA PRO A 47 3.16 12.22 -22.21
C PRO A 47 1.77 12.82 -21.95
N GLU A 48 0.75 11.99 -21.77
CA GLU A 48 -0.63 12.44 -21.53
C GLU A 48 -1.18 11.95 -20.18
N THR A 49 -0.81 10.73 -19.78
CA THR A 49 -1.30 10.15 -18.54
C THR A 49 -0.47 10.59 -17.33
N PRO A 50 -1.03 10.60 -16.10
CA PRO A 50 -0.26 11.00 -14.91
C PRO A 50 1.04 10.21 -14.72
N ILE A 51 1.05 8.92 -15.05
CA ILE A 51 2.25 8.07 -14.92
C ILE A 51 3.28 8.40 -16.00
N GLU A 52 2.87 8.68 -17.24
CA GLU A 52 3.79 9.10 -18.30
C GLU A 52 4.41 10.46 -17.96
N ILE A 53 3.59 11.41 -17.51
CA ILE A 53 4.06 12.74 -17.07
C ILE A 53 5.07 12.57 -15.93
N ALA A 54 4.76 11.74 -14.92
CA ALA A 54 5.67 11.48 -13.82
C ALA A 54 7.02 10.92 -14.26
N ILE A 55 7.03 9.92 -15.16
CA ILE A 55 8.26 9.33 -15.69
C ILE A 55 9.06 10.39 -16.48
N ALA A 56 8.40 11.14 -17.36
CA ALA A 56 9.04 12.18 -18.18
C ALA A 56 9.66 13.27 -17.31
N THR A 57 8.90 13.76 -16.33
CA THR A 57 9.33 14.83 -15.42
C THR A 57 10.46 14.35 -14.50
N ALA A 58 10.34 13.16 -13.91
CA ALA A 58 11.36 12.62 -13.01
C ALA A 58 12.72 12.36 -13.71
N ARG A 59 12.70 11.99 -15.00
CA ARG A 59 13.89 11.78 -15.82
C ARG A 59 14.54 13.06 -16.33
N ASN A 60 13.81 14.18 -16.32
CA ASN A 60 14.36 15.45 -16.78
C ASN A 60 15.35 16.01 -15.75
N ALA A 61 16.64 15.90 -16.04
CA ALA A 61 17.71 16.39 -15.16
C ALA A 61 17.69 17.91 -14.93
N ALA A 62 17.04 18.68 -15.81
CA ALA A 62 16.86 20.12 -15.63
C ALA A 62 15.72 20.45 -14.65
N MET A 63 14.87 19.46 -14.32
CA MET A 63 13.75 19.66 -13.42
C MET A 63 14.23 19.70 -11.96
N PRO A 64 13.85 20.74 -11.20
CA PRO A 64 14.09 20.82 -9.77
C PRO A 64 13.57 19.58 -8.99
N PRO A 65 14.19 19.22 -7.85
CA PRO A 65 13.78 18.06 -7.06
C PRO A 65 12.31 18.07 -6.60
N ASP A 66 11.78 19.24 -6.21
CA ASP A 66 10.36 19.43 -5.88
C ASP A 66 9.45 19.15 -7.08
N GLY A 67 9.77 19.69 -8.26
CA GLY A 67 8.99 19.43 -9.47
C GLY A 67 8.97 17.95 -9.87
N ARG A 68 10.07 17.22 -9.62
CA ARG A 68 10.13 15.76 -9.80
C ARG A 68 9.28 15.03 -8.74
N ALA A 69 9.36 15.43 -7.48
CA ALA A 69 8.57 14.86 -6.40
C ALA A 69 7.06 15.10 -6.60
N ASP A 70 6.67 16.30 -7.05
CA ASP A 70 5.28 16.67 -7.35
C ASP A 70 4.68 15.78 -8.44
N ALA A 71 5.43 15.53 -9.52
CA ALA A 71 4.96 14.69 -10.61
C ALA A 71 4.75 13.23 -10.16
N LEU A 72 5.69 12.68 -9.38
CA LEU A 72 5.55 11.34 -8.78
C LEU A 72 4.36 11.28 -7.82
N ALA A 73 4.23 12.28 -6.94
CA ALA A 73 3.11 12.38 -6.01
C ALA A 73 1.76 12.49 -6.74
N ALA A 74 1.69 13.23 -7.85
CA ALA A 74 0.49 13.35 -8.66
C ALA A 74 0.07 12.01 -9.29
N ALA A 75 1.02 11.25 -9.85
CA ALA A 75 0.74 9.92 -10.39
C ALA A 75 0.25 8.94 -9.32
N LEU A 76 0.90 8.94 -8.14
CA LEU A 76 0.50 8.09 -7.02
C LEU A 76 -0.89 8.45 -6.48
N LYS A 77 -1.20 9.76 -6.35
CA LYS A 77 -2.53 10.24 -5.97
C LYS A 77 -3.60 9.86 -7.00
N ALA A 78 -3.28 9.91 -8.31
CA ALA A 78 -4.19 9.45 -9.35
C ALA A 78 -4.43 7.93 -9.30
N ALA A 79 -3.44 7.17 -8.82
CA ALA A 79 -3.52 5.73 -8.64
C ALA A 79 -4.26 5.30 -7.35
N ALA A 80 -4.48 6.22 -6.42
CA ALA A 80 -5.14 6.02 -5.13
C ALA A 80 -6.67 5.77 -5.22
N VAL A 81 -7.12 5.10 -6.28
CA VAL A 81 -8.53 4.68 -6.47
C VAL A 81 -8.80 3.32 -5.86
N ASN A 82 -7.81 2.42 -5.87
CA ASN A 82 -7.85 1.09 -5.25
C ASN A 82 -6.40 0.65 -4.92
N PRO A 83 -6.19 -0.30 -4.00
CA PRO A 83 -4.85 -0.72 -3.58
C PRO A 83 -4.01 -1.33 -4.71
N ALA A 84 -4.61 -2.16 -5.56
CA ALA A 84 -3.91 -2.86 -6.63
C ALA A 84 -3.30 -1.89 -7.66
N ARG A 85 -4.06 -0.86 -8.06
CA ARG A 85 -3.59 0.18 -8.97
C ARG A 85 -2.49 1.02 -8.33
N PHE A 86 -2.63 1.37 -7.06
CA PHE A 86 -1.60 2.11 -6.33
C PHE A 86 -0.29 1.33 -6.25
N ALA A 87 -0.36 0.04 -5.86
CA ALA A 87 0.82 -0.83 -5.80
C ALA A 87 1.48 -1.03 -7.17
N ALA A 88 0.69 -1.24 -8.23
CA ALA A 88 1.19 -1.37 -9.58
C ALA A 88 1.90 -0.10 -10.06
N VAL A 89 1.30 1.08 -9.86
CA VAL A 89 1.91 2.37 -10.23
C VAL A 89 3.16 2.65 -9.40
N ALA A 90 3.13 2.41 -8.09
CA ALA A 90 4.31 2.57 -7.24
C ALA A 90 5.46 1.67 -7.69
N SER A 91 5.16 0.42 -8.07
CA SER A 91 6.15 -0.53 -8.59
C SER A 91 6.71 -0.08 -9.95
N VAL A 92 5.88 0.45 -10.86
CA VAL A 92 6.37 1.02 -12.14
C VAL A 92 7.30 2.21 -11.91
N LEU A 93 6.96 3.06 -10.95
CA LEU A 93 7.70 4.27 -10.61
C LEU A 93 8.88 4.02 -9.67
N SER A 94 9.12 2.79 -9.23
CA SER A 94 10.21 2.45 -8.31
C SER A 94 11.57 3.00 -8.75
N PRO A 95 12.00 2.90 -10.03
CA PRO A 95 13.26 3.48 -10.47
C PRO A 95 13.34 5.00 -10.26
N GLU A 96 12.25 5.72 -10.50
CA GLU A 96 12.18 7.15 -10.28
C GLU A 96 12.13 7.51 -8.79
N LEU A 97 11.43 6.72 -7.97
CA LEU A 97 11.35 6.90 -6.52
C LEU A 97 12.71 6.74 -5.84
N THR A 98 13.47 5.71 -6.21
CA THR A 98 14.81 5.46 -5.64
C THR A 98 15.82 6.54 -6.02
N ASN A 99 15.66 7.18 -7.19
CA ASN A 99 16.54 8.26 -7.64
C ASN A 99 16.16 9.63 -7.05
N LEU A 100 15.04 9.74 -6.33
CA LEU A 100 14.63 10.96 -5.68
C LEU A 100 15.30 11.08 -4.32
N SER A 101 16.07 12.15 -4.11
CA SER A 101 16.74 12.41 -2.84
C SER A 101 15.78 13.03 -1.83
N LEU A 102 15.86 12.58 -0.58
CA LEU A 102 15.21 13.27 0.54
C LEU A 102 15.90 14.61 0.81
N THR A 103 15.21 15.69 0.47
CA THR A 103 15.58 17.08 0.77
C THR A 103 14.39 17.83 1.36
N LYS A 104 14.64 19.05 1.88
CA LYS A 104 13.57 19.93 2.37
C LYS A 104 12.48 20.19 1.31
N ASP A 105 12.86 20.26 0.05
CA ASP A 105 11.97 20.55 -1.08
C ASP A 105 11.06 19.35 -1.41
N THR A 106 11.51 18.13 -1.10
CA THR A 106 10.74 16.88 -1.31
C THR A 106 9.98 16.41 -0.07
N ALA A 107 10.31 16.94 1.11
CA ALA A 107 9.84 16.44 2.40
C ALA A 107 8.32 16.51 2.57
N SER A 108 7.65 17.45 1.88
CA SER A 108 6.19 17.59 1.87
C SER A 108 5.45 16.35 1.34
N HIS A 109 6.11 15.53 0.51
CA HIS A 109 5.54 14.29 -0.05
C HIS A 109 6.01 13.02 0.66
N ALA A 110 6.89 13.13 1.67
CA ALA A 110 7.57 11.99 2.27
C ALA A 110 6.62 10.88 2.73
N GLY A 111 5.50 11.22 3.37
CA GLY A 111 4.52 10.22 3.82
C GLY A 111 3.83 9.46 2.69
N LEU A 112 3.64 10.08 1.51
CA LEU A 112 3.10 9.40 0.33
C LEU A 112 4.17 8.52 -0.33
N LEU A 113 5.38 9.04 -0.47
CA LEU A 113 6.50 8.34 -1.09
C LEU A 113 6.96 7.13 -0.25
N ALA A 114 6.93 7.24 1.08
CA ALA A 114 7.19 6.12 1.98
C ALA A 114 6.19 4.96 1.77
N ARG A 115 4.91 5.28 1.64
CA ARG A 115 3.85 4.28 1.39
C ARG A 115 3.94 3.69 -0.01
N ALA A 116 4.32 4.49 -1.00
CA ALA A 116 4.60 4.01 -2.34
C ALA A 116 5.79 3.03 -2.34
N ALA A 117 6.85 3.34 -1.61
CA ALA A 117 8.00 2.45 -1.45
C ALA A 117 7.61 1.13 -0.75
N ILE A 118 6.79 1.17 0.31
CA ILE A 118 6.21 -0.04 0.93
C ILE A 118 5.41 -0.86 -0.10
N ALA A 119 4.56 -0.20 -0.90
CA ALA A 119 3.75 -0.85 -1.92
C ALA A 119 4.58 -1.50 -3.04
N ALA A 120 5.73 -0.90 -3.35
CA ALA A 120 6.71 -1.39 -4.31
C ALA A 120 7.70 -2.39 -3.70
N ASN A 121 7.51 -2.78 -2.43
CA ASN A 121 8.42 -3.64 -1.69
C ASN A 121 9.86 -3.08 -1.54
N ASP A 122 10.01 -1.76 -1.61
CA ASP A 122 11.26 -1.01 -1.36
C ASP A 122 11.28 -0.49 0.08
N MET A 123 11.71 -1.36 1.01
CA MET A 123 11.73 -1.02 2.44
C MET A 123 12.82 0.00 2.78
N GLU A 124 13.95 -0.03 2.07
CA GLU A 124 15.02 0.96 2.27
C GLU A 124 14.53 2.35 1.86
N GLY A 125 13.90 2.47 0.70
CA GLY A 125 13.24 3.69 0.25
C GLY A 125 12.15 4.14 1.24
N ALA A 126 11.33 3.22 1.76
CA ALA A 126 10.32 3.56 2.76
C ALA A 126 10.91 4.18 4.03
N MET A 127 12.02 3.62 4.52
CA MET A 127 12.69 4.11 5.72
C MET A 127 13.43 5.43 5.49
N LEU A 128 14.00 5.66 4.30
CA LEU A 128 14.60 6.93 3.92
C LEU A 128 13.63 8.09 4.20
N TRP A 129 12.38 7.96 3.75
CA TRP A 129 11.36 9.01 3.90
C TRP A 129 10.91 9.24 5.35
N THR A 130 11.26 8.38 6.30
CA THR A 130 11.01 8.62 7.73
C THR A 130 12.04 9.53 8.39
N LEU A 131 13.16 9.82 7.69
CA LEU A 131 14.25 10.66 8.18
C LEU A 131 14.01 12.16 8.02
N VAL A 132 12.82 12.58 7.58
CA VAL A 132 12.43 14.00 7.43
C VAL A 132 12.81 14.87 8.64
N PRO A 133 12.58 14.47 9.90
CA PRO A 133 12.95 15.29 11.06
C PRO A 133 14.46 15.57 11.19
N SER A 134 15.30 14.82 10.50
CA SER A 134 16.76 14.98 10.53
C SER A 134 17.26 16.02 9.52
N LEU A 135 16.37 16.56 8.67
CA LEU A 135 16.72 17.62 7.74
C LEU A 135 16.86 18.96 8.48
N ASP A 136 17.82 19.78 8.04
CA ASP A 136 17.87 21.17 8.46
C ASP A 136 16.64 21.90 7.91
N GLU A 137 16.00 22.73 8.73
CA GLU A 137 14.71 23.38 8.42
C GLU A 137 13.59 22.38 8.00
N ALA A 138 13.58 21.17 8.57
CA ALA A 138 12.55 20.17 8.29
C ALA A 138 11.13 20.70 8.53
N PRO A 139 10.14 20.32 7.70
CA PRO A 139 8.75 20.58 8.01
C PRO A 139 8.36 19.86 9.31
N GLU A 140 7.41 20.43 10.06
CA GLU A 140 6.90 19.80 11.27
C GLU A 140 6.18 18.50 10.91
N THR A 141 6.67 17.37 11.45
CA THR A 141 6.10 16.04 11.26
C THR A 141 5.64 15.49 12.60
N ARG A 142 4.43 14.91 12.66
CA ARG A 142 3.95 14.26 13.87
C ARG A 142 4.71 12.93 14.07
N PRO A 143 5.25 12.64 15.28
CA PRO A 143 5.89 11.35 15.57
C PRO A 143 5.02 10.15 15.23
N PHE A 144 3.72 10.23 15.51
CA PHE A 144 2.75 9.19 15.18
C PHE A 144 2.72 8.84 13.68
N ASP A 145 2.81 9.83 12.79
CA ASP A 145 2.77 9.59 11.34
C ASP A 145 4.01 8.84 10.86
N LEU A 146 5.18 9.12 11.45
CA LEU A 146 6.43 8.41 11.15
C LEU A 146 6.38 6.98 11.70
N THR A 147 5.95 6.81 12.95
CA THR A 147 5.80 5.49 13.57
C THR A 147 4.76 4.63 12.85
N MET A 148 3.72 5.25 12.27
CA MET A 148 2.76 4.56 11.40
C MET A 148 3.43 3.97 10.16
N ILE A 149 4.35 4.68 9.49
CA ILE A 149 5.11 4.13 8.36
C ILE A 149 5.95 2.93 8.80
N HIS A 150 6.66 3.03 9.93
CA HIS A 150 7.40 1.88 10.47
C HIS A 150 6.47 0.70 10.77
N ALA A 151 5.28 0.97 11.30
CA ALA A 151 4.32 -0.08 11.64
C ALA A 151 3.65 -0.72 10.39
N LEU A 152 3.56 0.01 9.28
CA LEU A 152 3.22 -0.54 7.97
C LEU A 152 4.35 -1.43 7.42
N ALA A 153 5.62 -1.05 7.62
CA ALA A 153 6.76 -1.87 7.22
C ALA A 153 6.78 -3.23 7.96
N VAL A 154 6.33 -3.28 9.22
CA VAL A 154 6.15 -4.54 9.97
C VAL A 154 5.15 -5.48 9.29
N LEU A 155 4.04 -4.94 8.75
CA LEU A 155 3.10 -5.75 7.95
C LEU A 155 3.70 -6.22 6.63
N ALA A 156 4.59 -5.43 6.04
CA ALA A 156 5.35 -5.82 4.86
C ALA A 156 6.52 -6.78 5.18
N GLY A 157 6.64 -7.24 6.43
CA GLY A 157 7.62 -8.26 6.85
C GLY A 157 8.97 -7.71 7.32
N THR A 158 9.09 -6.41 7.60
CA THR A 158 10.35 -5.76 8.01
C THR A 158 10.20 -4.97 9.32
N GLY A 159 11.21 -5.03 10.19
CA GLY A 159 11.26 -4.25 11.43
C GLY A 159 10.87 -5.05 12.69
N ASP A 160 11.16 -4.48 13.86
CA ASP A 160 10.84 -5.10 15.15
C ASP A 160 9.42 -4.72 15.60
N ALA A 161 8.50 -5.69 15.52
CA ALA A 161 7.11 -5.51 15.92
C ALA A 161 6.94 -5.10 17.40
N ASN A 162 7.82 -5.54 18.30
CA ASN A 162 7.73 -5.19 19.71
C ASN A 162 8.13 -3.73 19.93
N GLU A 163 9.28 -3.32 19.39
CA GLU A 163 9.77 -1.95 19.51
C GLU A 163 8.80 -0.96 18.86
N ILE A 164 8.45 -1.21 17.59
CA ILE A 164 7.59 -0.33 16.79
C ILE A 164 6.18 -0.29 17.40
N GLY A 165 5.65 -1.43 17.85
CA GLY A 165 4.33 -1.47 18.47
C GLY A 165 4.28 -0.72 19.80
N ALA A 166 5.32 -0.83 20.65
CA ALA A 166 5.40 -0.07 21.89
C ALA A 166 5.48 1.45 21.63
N ARG A 167 6.29 1.85 20.64
CA ARG A 167 6.41 3.25 20.20
C ARG A 167 5.08 3.79 19.67
N LEU A 168 4.38 3.03 18.83
CA LEU A 168 3.10 3.46 18.26
C LEU A 168 2.04 3.70 19.34
N VAL A 169 1.98 2.84 20.37
CA VAL A 169 1.09 3.04 21.53
C VAL A 169 1.45 4.32 22.28
N SER A 170 2.75 4.58 22.47
CA SER A 170 3.23 5.79 23.15
C SER A 170 2.85 7.06 22.37
N ASP A 171 3.10 7.08 21.06
CA ASP A 171 2.83 8.23 20.20
C ASP A 171 1.33 8.51 20.06
N ALA A 172 0.49 7.47 20.14
CA ALA A 172 -0.96 7.59 20.09
C ALA A 172 -1.60 8.06 21.40
N ALA A 173 -0.89 8.03 22.53
CA ALA A 173 -1.49 8.05 23.88
C ALA A 173 -2.45 9.23 24.13
N THR A 174 -2.16 10.40 23.56
CA THR A 174 -2.86 11.67 23.80
C THR A 174 -4.02 11.92 22.84
N ASN A 175 -4.09 11.20 21.71
CA ASN A 175 -5.09 11.43 20.66
C ASN A 175 -5.95 10.19 20.44
N LYS A 176 -7.26 10.33 20.68
CA LYS A 176 -8.23 9.23 20.56
C LYS A 176 -8.28 8.62 19.16
N ASP A 177 -8.13 9.42 18.11
CA ASP A 177 -8.20 8.92 16.74
C ASP A 177 -6.92 8.16 16.38
N ASP A 178 -5.75 8.65 16.83
CA ASP A 178 -4.48 7.95 16.68
C ASP A 178 -4.49 6.61 17.45
N ARG A 179 -5.11 6.55 18.65
CA ARG A 179 -5.30 5.29 19.40
C ARG A 179 -6.14 4.27 18.65
N LYS A 180 -7.25 4.71 18.04
CA LYS A 180 -8.11 3.85 17.22
C LYS A 180 -7.38 3.33 15.99
N ALA A 181 -6.63 4.21 15.29
CA ALA A 181 -5.84 3.83 14.14
C ALA A 181 -4.76 2.80 14.51
N ALA A 182 -4.07 2.99 15.64
CA ALA A 182 -3.11 2.02 16.16
C ALA A 182 -3.78 0.68 16.54
N ALA A 183 -4.91 0.71 17.25
CA ALA A 183 -5.68 -0.49 17.62
C ALA A 183 -6.13 -1.30 16.38
N ARG A 184 -6.59 -0.59 15.33
CA ARG A 184 -6.90 -1.22 14.03
C ARG A 184 -5.66 -1.90 13.46
N LEU A 185 -4.54 -1.18 13.38
CA LEU A 185 -3.31 -1.72 12.81
C LEU A 185 -2.83 -2.99 13.54
N PHE A 186 -2.93 -3.02 14.87
CA PHE A 186 -2.57 -4.22 15.64
C PHE A 186 -3.52 -5.41 15.42
N THR A 187 -4.79 -5.14 15.11
CA THR A 187 -5.71 -6.18 14.63
C THR A 187 -5.26 -6.74 13.29
N LEU A 188 -4.81 -5.86 12.38
CA LEU A 188 -4.27 -6.26 11.07
C LEU A 188 -2.93 -6.99 11.18
N TRP A 189 -2.09 -6.67 12.17
CA TRP A 189 -0.89 -7.45 12.48
C TRP A 189 -1.26 -8.88 12.86
N THR A 190 -2.25 -9.04 13.74
CA THR A 190 -2.74 -10.36 14.16
C THR A 190 -3.26 -11.16 12.95
N MET A 191 -3.98 -10.48 12.05
CA MET A 191 -4.47 -11.05 10.79
C MET A 191 -3.33 -11.54 9.87
N ALA A 192 -2.23 -10.77 9.79
CA ALA A 192 -1.02 -11.12 9.04
C ALA A 192 -0.14 -12.18 9.74
N GLY A 193 -0.50 -12.64 10.94
CA GLY A 193 0.30 -13.60 11.71
C GLY A 193 1.40 -12.95 12.56
N THR A 194 1.44 -11.62 12.65
CA THR A 194 2.38 -10.87 13.49
C THR A 194 1.76 -10.59 14.86
N PRO A 195 2.24 -11.18 15.95
CA PRO A 195 1.65 -10.99 17.27
C PRO A 195 1.91 -9.56 17.80
N PRO A 196 0.88 -8.78 18.18
CA PRO A 196 1.09 -7.47 18.78
C PRO A 196 1.71 -7.56 20.18
N PRO A 197 2.53 -6.57 20.60
CA PRO A 197 3.12 -6.55 21.94
C PRO A 197 2.04 -6.39 23.04
N PRO A 198 2.36 -6.67 24.31
CA PRO A 198 1.39 -6.60 25.41
C PRO A 198 0.66 -5.26 25.54
N THR A 199 1.37 -4.14 25.38
CA THR A 199 0.79 -2.78 25.43
C THR A 199 -0.18 -2.54 24.27
N ALA A 200 0.13 -3.05 23.07
CA ALA A 200 -0.75 -3.00 21.92
C ALA A 200 -2.03 -3.83 22.13
N ARG A 201 -1.92 -5.03 22.71
CA ARG A 201 -3.09 -5.87 23.04
C ARG A 201 -4.00 -5.20 24.07
N ALA A 202 -3.44 -4.51 25.06
CA ALA A 202 -4.21 -3.72 26.00
C ALA A 202 -4.97 -2.59 25.29
N LEU A 203 -4.30 -1.87 24.38
CA LEU A 203 -4.92 -0.82 23.57
C LEU A 203 -6.06 -1.37 22.68
N MET A 204 -5.86 -2.52 22.04
CA MET A 204 -6.91 -3.17 21.23
C MET A 204 -8.17 -3.46 22.05
N ALA A 205 -8.01 -3.84 23.32
CA ALA A 205 -9.15 -4.14 24.20
C ALA A 205 -9.89 -2.88 24.66
N THR A 206 -9.21 -1.73 24.82
CA THR A 206 -9.80 -0.49 25.35
C THR A 206 -10.31 0.47 24.28
N ASP A 207 -9.60 0.55 23.16
CA ASP A 207 -9.83 1.53 22.10
C ASP A 207 -10.22 0.85 20.78
N SER A 208 -10.86 -0.33 20.89
CA SER A 208 -11.48 -1.03 19.77
C SER A 208 -12.21 -0.04 18.88
N GLU A 209 -11.91 -0.09 17.59
CA GLU A 209 -12.30 0.90 16.61
C GLU A 209 -13.83 1.13 16.59
N ALA A 210 -14.27 2.30 16.10
CA ALA A 210 -15.66 2.40 15.68
C ALA A 210 -15.84 1.43 14.49
N PRO A 211 -16.87 0.57 14.51
CA PRO A 211 -16.91 -0.52 13.57
C PRO A 211 -16.94 -0.01 12.14
N GLY A 212 -16.11 -0.61 11.29
CA GLY A 212 -16.27 -0.50 9.84
C GLY A 212 -17.63 -1.07 9.43
N LYS A 213 -17.87 -1.21 8.13
CA LYS A 213 -19.08 -1.92 7.69
C LYS A 213 -18.97 -3.38 8.14
N THR A 214 -19.78 -3.75 9.12
CA THR A 214 -19.87 -5.14 9.57
C THR A 214 -20.51 -6.00 8.50
N VAL A 215 -19.93 -7.17 8.30
CA VAL A 215 -20.42 -8.19 7.40
C VAL A 215 -21.58 -8.91 8.09
N LYS A 216 -22.52 -9.42 7.29
CA LYS A 216 -23.57 -10.31 7.81
C LYS A 216 -22.91 -11.51 8.49
N PRO A 217 -23.19 -11.81 9.78
CA PRO A 217 -22.51 -12.89 10.49
C PRO A 217 -22.53 -14.25 9.77
N GLY A 218 -23.64 -14.56 9.08
CA GLY A 218 -23.77 -15.79 8.30
C GLY A 218 -22.74 -15.94 7.16
N HIS A 219 -22.29 -14.84 6.55
CA HIS A 219 -21.25 -14.90 5.51
C HIS A 219 -19.88 -15.22 6.12
N ILE A 220 -19.52 -14.61 7.25
CA ILE A 220 -18.27 -14.90 7.95
C ILE A 220 -18.26 -16.35 8.45
N LEU A 221 -19.37 -16.82 9.02
CA LEU A 221 -19.52 -18.22 9.43
C LEU A 221 -19.38 -19.19 8.26
N ALA A 222 -19.92 -18.86 7.08
CA ALA A 222 -19.76 -19.67 5.89
C ALA A 222 -18.28 -19.76 5.44
N ILE A 223 -17.55 -18.64 5.47
CA ILE A 223 -16.11 -18.62 5.15
C ILE A 223 -15.30 -19.47 6.15
N LEU A 224 -15.59 -19.34 7.45
CA LEU A 224 -14.93 -20.14 8.48
C LEU A 224 -15.24 -21.63 8.33
N ALA A 225 -16.52 -21.99 8.08
CA ALA A 225 -16.91 -23.38 7.84
C ALA A 225 -16.26 -23.96 6.58
N ALA A 226 -16.11 -23.16 5.52
CA ALA A 226 -15.37 -23.55 4.32
C ALA A 226 -13.88 -23.80 4.62
N ALA A 227 -13.25 -22.94 5.44
CA ALA A 227 -11.87 -23.15 5.88
C ALA A 227 -11.72 -24.42 6.72
N ASP A 228 -12.68 -24.71 7.61
CA ASP A 228 -12.74 -25.94 8.40
C ASP A 228 -12.87 -27.19 7.51
N ALA A 229 -13.62 -27.09 6.42
CA ALA A 229 -13.81 -28.15 5.44
C ALA A 229 -12.64 -28.27 4.42
N GLY A 230 -11.64 -27.39 4.48
CA GLY A 230 -10.54 -27.35 3.50
C GLY A 230 -10.93 -26.83 2.11
N ALA A 231 -12.09 -26.16 1.99
CA ALA A 231 -12.60 -25.61 0.74
C ALA A 231 -11.93 -24.26 0.41
N ALA A 232 -10.65 -24.29 0.05
CA ALA A 232 -9.83 -23.10 -0.20
C ALA A 232 -10.44 -22.13 -1.22
N GLY A 233 -11.04 -22.64 -2.30
CA GLY A 233 -11.69 -21.80 -3.32
C GLY A 233 -12.88 -21.00 -2.78
N GLU A 234 -13.67 -21.57 -1.86
CA GLU A 234 -14.81 -20.88 -1.25
C GLU A 234 -14.34 -19.80 -0.26
N VAL A 235 -13.28 -20.07 0.50
CA VAL A 235 -12.66 -19.06 1.38
C VAL A 235 -12.17 -17.86 0.58
N ILE A 236 -11.46 -18.10 -0.53
CA ILE A 236 -10.93 -17.02 -1.38
C ILE A 236 -12.07 -16.22 -2.02
N LEU A 237 -13.03 -16.89 -2.66
CA LEU A 237 -14.16 -16.22 -3.32
C LEU A 237 -15.05 -15.47 -2.32
N GLY A 238 -15.28 -16.06 -1.15
CA GLY A 238 -16.02 -15.41 -0.07
C GLY A 238 -15.32 -14.17 0.45
N SER A 239 -14.00 -14.24 0.65
CA SER A 239 -13.18 -13.10 1.10
C SER A 239 -13.24 -11.95 0.07
N VAL A 240 -13.02 -12.25 -1.21
CA VAL A 240 -13.09 -11.26 -2.31
C VAL A 240 -14.49 -10.64 -2.42
N ALA A 241 -15.53 -11.46 -2.29
CA ALA A 241 -16.91 -10.99 -2.36
C ALA A 241 -17.25 -10.00 -1.23
N LEU A 242 -16.62 -10.15 -0.05
CA LEU A 242 -16.87 -9.27 1.10
C LEU A 242 -16.10 -7.95 1.02
N THR A 243 -14.87 -7.97 0.52
CA THR A 243 -14.04 -6.76 0.44
C THR A 243 -14.53 -5.81 -0.65
N HIS A 244 -15.19 -6.33 -1.69
CA HIS A 244 -15.62 -5.55 -2.86
C HIS A 244 -14.50 -4.66 -3.44
N GLY A 245 -13.24 -5.13 -3.38
CA GLY A 245 -12.05 -4.41 -3.85
C GLY A 245 -11.52 -3.34 -2.88
N ASP A 246 -12.08 -3.22 -1.68
CA ASP A 246 -11.71 -2.19 -0.71
C ASP A 246 -11.86 -2.69 0.74
N PRO A 247 -10.89 -3.49 1.22
CA PRO A 247 -10.93 -4.09 2.56
C PRO A 247 -10.82 -3.06 3.68
N SER A 248 -10.34 -1.83 3.40
CA SER A 248 -10.18 -0.78 4.42
C SER A 248 -11.52 -0.28 4.99
N LYS A 249 -12.65 -0.61 4.34
CA LYS A 249 -14.00 -0.28 4.81
C LYS A 249 -14.60 -1.31 5.77
N LEU A 250 -14.00 -2.50 5.86
CA LEU A 250 -14.51 -3.57 6.70
C LEU A 250 -14.11 -3.34 8.17
N ASP A 251 -14.97 -3.86 9.04
CA ASP A 251 -14.70 -3.93 10.47
C ASP A 251 -13.44 -4.77 10.74
N ALA A 252 -12.64 -4.34 11.72
CA ALA A 252 -11.37 -4.99 12.04
C ALA A 252 -11.56 -6.42 12.56
N ALA A 253 -12.65 -6.72 13.29
CA ALA A 253 -12.96 -8.07 13.75
C ALA A 253 -13.34 -8.99 12.58
N ASP A 254 -14.16 -8.50 11.64
CA ASP A 254 -14.50 -9.27 10.43
C ASP A 254 -13.25 -9.56 9.59
N LEU A 255 -12.35 -8.58 9.44
CA LEU A 255 -11.07 -8.76 8.76
C LEU A 255 -10.18 -9.80 9.47
N ALA A 256 -10.13 -9.77 10.80
CA ALA A 256 -9.39 -10.75 11.57
C ALA A 256 -9.94 -12.18 11.35
N LEU A 257 -11.28 -12.34 11.31
CA LEU A 257 -11.92 -13.63 11.06
C LEU A 257 -11.66 -14.12 9.62
N ILE A 258 -11.68 -13.22 8.63
CA ILE A 258 -11.29 -13.54 7.25
C ILE A 258 -9.81 -13.97 7.20
N GLY A 259 -8.92 -13.25 7.87
CA GLY A 259 -7.51 -13.63 7.96
C GLY A 259 -7.28 -14.97 8.61
N MET A 260 -8.01 -15.29 9.69
CA MET A 260 -7.97 -16.62 10.31
C MET A 260 -8.37 -17.72 9.33
N ALA A 261 -9.40 -17.49 8.52
CA ALA A 261 -9.81 -18.43 7.48
C ALA A 261 -8.72 -18.62 6.40
N LEU A 262 -8.10 -17.53 5.95
CA LEU A 262 -7.00 -17.56 4.98
C LEU A 262 -5.77 -18.28 5.53
N GLN A 263 -5.36 -17.99 6.76
CA GLN A 263 -4.26 -18.68 7.43
C GLN A 263 -4.54 -20.18 7.56
N LYS A 264 -5.78 -20.57 7.89
CA LYS A 264 -6.19 -21.97 8.04
C LYS A 264 -6.08 -22.78 6.75
N ILE A 265 -6.28 -22.17 5.59
CA ILE A 265 -6.08 -22.83 4.28
C ILE A 265 -4.64 -22.72 3.77
N GLY A 266 -3.70 -22.22 4.58
CA GLY A 266 -2.30 -22.03 4.20
C GLY A 266 -2.03 -20.79 3.34
N ALA A 267 -2.99 -19.87 3.21
CA ALA A 267 -2.86 -18.65 2.43
C ALA A 267 -2.37 -17.46 3.29
N GLY A 268 -1.28 -17.66 4.03
CA GLY A 268 -0.74 -16.66 4.95
C GLY A 268 -0.29 -15.37 4.26
N ASP A 269 0.37 -15.50 3.10
CA ASP A 269 0.80 -14.34 2.30
C ASP A 269 -0.39 -13.51 1.81
N ALA A 270 -1.50 -14.17 1.45
CA ALA A 270 -2.73 -13.48 1.05
C ALA A 270 -3.37 -12.75 2.24
N ALA A 271 -3.31 -13.34 3.45
CA ALA A 271 -3.77 -12.68 4.67
C ALA A 271 -2.92 -11.43 4.99
N ALA A 272 -1.59 -11.52 4.83
CA ALA A 272 -0.68 -10.39 5.02
C ALA A 272 -0.92 -9.27 3.98
N ALA A 273 -1.06 -9.63 2.70
CA ALA A 273 -1.38 -8.67 1.65
C ALA A 273 -2.73 -7.98 1.91
N LEU A 274 -3.77 -8.75 2.25
CA LEU A 274 -5.08 -8.22 2.59
C LEU A 274 -5.04 -7.33 3.84
N ALA A 275 -4.25 -7.70 4.85
CA ALA A 275 -4.04 -6.89 6.05
C ALA A 275 -3.39 -5.55 5.71
N LEU A 276 -2.35 -5.54 4.86
CA LEU A 276 -1.72 -4.31 4.38
C LEU A 276 -2.72 -3.44 3.62
N GLU A 277 -3.50 -3.99 2.69
CA GLU A 277 -4.54 -3.24 1.97
C GLU A 277 -5.62 -2.65 2.90
N ALA A 278 -6.00 -3.40 3.93
CA ALA A 278 -7.00 -2.99 4.91
C ALA A 278 -6.55 -1.82 5.82
N THR A 279 -5.25 -1.51 5.85
CA THR A 279 -4.73 -0.28 6.47
C THR A 279 -5.16 0.97 5.71
N GLY A 280 -5.47 0.84 4.41
CA GLY A 280 -5.73 1.98 3.54
C GLY A 280 -4.49 2.80 3.19
N TYR A 281 -3.27 2.22 3.24
CA TYR A 281 -2.01 2.91 2.95
C TYR A 281 -2.03 3.70 1.62
N TRP A 282 -2.76 3.21 0.63
CA TRP A 282 -2.91 3.82 -0.68
C TRP A 282 -3.78 5.09 -0.72
N ARG A 283 -4.55 5.39 0.33
CA ARG A 283 -5.55 6.49 0.33
C ARG A 283 -5.00 7.83 0.78
N ALA A 284 -3.82 7.85 1.38
CA ALA A 284 -3.35 9.00 2.13
C ALA A 284 -2.70 10.05 1.23
N GLY A 285 -3.58 10.80 0.56
CA GLY A 285 -3.27 12.00 -0.22
C GLY A 285 -4.44 12.99 -0.26
N LYS A 286 -5.35 12.94 0.73
CA LYS A 286 -6.41 13.93 0.94
C LYS A 286 -6.06 14.82 2.12
#